data_AF-A0A3D0P1P4-F1
#
_entry.id   AF-A0A3D0P1P4-F1
#
_cell.length_a   1.000
_cell.length_b   1.000
_cell.length_c   1.000
_cell.angle_alpha   90.00
_cell.angle_beta   90.00
_cell.angle_gamma   90.00
#
_symmetry.space_group_name_H-M   'P 1'
#
loop_
_entity.id
_entity.type
_entity.pdbx_description
1 polymer ?
#
loop_
_entity_poly.entity_id
_entity_poly.type
_entity_poly.pdbx_seq_one_letter_code
_entity_poly.pdbx_strand_id
1 'polypeptide(L)' 'VRNLRGHGLEEGVSTRLLIYAAQMIAKGIAPIDAAEVAICSPITDDRELQRSIREIVTTII' A
#
# COMPACT_ATOMS: atom_id res chain seq x y z
N VAL A 1 1.68 8.42 5.80
CA VAL A 1 1.16 7.05 6.07
C VAL A 1 -0.09 6.96 6.95
N ARG A 2 -0.25 7.76 8.03
CA ARG A 2 -1.54 7.84 8.78
C ARG A 2 -2.60 8.77 8.16
N ASN A 3 -2.20 9.62 7.21
CA ASN A 3 -3.07 10.59 6.52
C ASN A 3 -3.94 10.00 5.40
N LEU A 4 -3.88 8.68 5.16
CA LEU A 4 -4.70 7.99 4.15
C LEU A 4 -6.09 7.60 4.67
N ARG A 5 -6.35 7.84 5.97
CA ARG A 5 -7.65 7.60 6.59
C ARG A 5 -8.68 8.54 5.97
N GLY A 6 -9.61 7.99 5.19
CA GLY A 6 -10.64 8.77 4.47
C GLY A 6 -10.41 8.95 2.96
N HIS A 7 -9.29 8.48 2.40
CA HIS A 7 -9.02 8.48 0.94
C HIS A 7 -9.05 7.05 0.35
N GLY A 8 -10.02 6.22 0.77
CA GLY A 8 -10.20 4.84 0.27
C GLY A 8 -9.64 3.73 1.18
N LEU A 9 -9.05 4.09 2.33
CA LEU A 9 -8.62 3.17 3.38
C LEU A 9 -9.48 3.41 4.64
N GLU A 10 -10.33 2.44 4.99
CA GLU A 10 -11.18 2.49 6.21
C GLU A 10 -10.33 2.56 7.49
N GLU A 11 -9.18 1.89 7.49
CA GLU A 11 -8.17 1.97 8.54
C GLU A 11 -6.81 2.36 7.93
N GLY A 12 -6.06 3.23 8.61
CA GLY A 12 -4.70 3.57 8.18
C GLY A 12 -3.81 2.31 8.11
N VAL A 13 -2.75 2.35 7.31
CA VAL A 13 -1.84 1.22 7.09
C VAL A 13 -1.43 0.59 8.42
N SER A 14 -1.84 -0.66 8.66
CA SER A 14 -1.53 -1.35 9.91
C SER A 14 -0.02 -1.64 10.02
N THR A 15 0.52 -1.64 11.24
CA THR A 15 1.94 -1.95 11.49
C THR A 15 2.38 -3.28 10.87
N ARG A 16 1.45 -4.24 10.78
CA ARG A 16 1.66 -5.55 10.16
C ARG A 16 1.88 -5.45 8.63
N LEU A 17 1.23 -4.52 7.94
CA LEU A 17 1.46 -4.26 6.52
C LEU A 17 2.84 -3.66 6.29
N LEU A 18 3.29 -2.76 7.18
CA LEU A 18 4.64 -2.19 7.11
C LEU A 18 5.72 -3.27 7.32
N ILE A 19 5.49 -4.24 8.20
CA ILE A 19 6.38 -5.39 8.40
C ILE A 19 6.46 -6.24 7.12
N TYR A 20 5.33 -6.49 6.44
CA TYR A 20 5.34 -7.22 5.16
C TYR A 20 6.06 -6.46 4.05
N ALA A 21 5.85 -5.15 3.93
CA ALA A 21 6.61 -4.32 2.99
C ALA A 21 8.12 -4.42 3.26
N ALA A 22 8.54 -4.31 4.52
CA ALA A 22 9.94 -4.44 4.91
C ALA A 22 10.53 -5.83 4.59
N GLN A 23 9.77 -6.91 4.81
CA GLN A 23 10.19 -8.27 4.45
C GLN A 23 10.34 -8.47 2.93
N MET A 24 9.49 -7.83 2.13
CA MET A 24 9.59 -7.87 0.67
C MET A 24 10.82 -7.10 0.17
N ILE A 25 11.08 -5.92 0.74
CA ILE A 25 12.30 -5.15 0.45
C ILE A 25 13.56 -5.94 0.82
N ALA A 26 13.56 -6.60 1.98
CA ALA A 26 14.68 -7.46 2.41
C ALA A 26 14.92 -8.66 1.47
N LYS A 27 13.92 -9.06 0.68
CA LYS A 27 14.02 -10.10 -0.35
C LYS A 27 14.43 -9.56 -1.74
N GLY A 28 14.71 -8.26 -1.85
CA GLY A 28 15.14 -7.61 -3.09
C GLY A 28 14.01 -7.06 -3.95
N ILE A 29 12.77 -7.01 -3.46
CA ILE A 29 11.66 -6.34 -4.15
C ILE A 29 11.84 -4.83 -4.02
N ALA A 30 11.57 -4.09 -5.11
CA ALA A 30 11.68 -2.64 -5.08
C ALA A 30 10.73 -2.05 -4.01
N PRO A 31 11.15 -1.02 -3.26
CA PRO A 31 10.34 -0.43 -2.19
C PRO A 31 8.95 0.02 -2.64
N ILE A 32 8.83 0.51 -3.88
CA ILE A 32 7.56 0.94 -4.48
C ILE A 32 6.64 -0.27 -4.66
N ASP A 33 7.12 -1.33 -5.30
CA ASP A 33 6.34 -2.56 -5.53
C ASP A 33 5.95 -3.24 -4.19
N ALA A 34 6.87 -3.25 -3.22
CA ALA A 34 6.62 -3.80 -1.90
C ALA A 34 5.56 -3.00 -1.12
N ALA A 35 5.61 -1.67 -1.20
CA ALA A 35 4.60 -0.80 -0.62
C ALA A 35 3.26 -1.01 -1.31
N GLU A 36 3.25 -1.18 -2.63
CA GLU A 36 2.04 -1.38 -3.40
C GLU A 36 1.34 -2.71 -3.05
N VAL A 37 2.08 -3.82 -3.00
CA VAL A 37 1.53 -5.13 -2.63
C VAL A 37 1.04 -5.13 -1.18
N ALA A 38 1.80 -4.52 -0.26
CA ALA A 38 1.42 -4.48 1.15
C ALA A 38 0.25 -3.53 1.44
N ILE A 39 0.09 -2.44 0.68
CA ILE A 39 -0.89 -1.40 0.96
C ILE A 39 -2.13 -1.53 0.08
N CYS A 40 -1.99 -1.82 -1.23
CA CYS A 40 -3.11 -1.85 -2.17
C CYS A 40 -3.81 -3.21 -2.25
N SER A 41 -3.06 -4.32 -2.10
CA SER A 41 -3.62 -5.67 -2.29
C SER A 41 -4.72 -6.08 -1.28
N PRO A 42 -4.76 -5.62 -0.02
CA PRO A 42 -5.79 -6.06 0.92
C PRO A 42 -7.09 -5.23 0.88
N ILE A 43 -7.17 -4.17 0.06
CA ILE A 43 -8.29 -3.22 0.13
C ILE A 43 -9.48 -3.67 -0.75
N THR A 44 -9.24 -4.26 -1.92
CA THR A 44 -10.30 -4.78 -2.82
C THR A 44 -9.73 -5.57 -4.01
N ASP A 45 -10.54 -6.46 -4.60
CA ASP A 45 -10.29 -7.11 -5.90
C ASP A 45 -10.68 -6.22 -7.10
N ASP A 46 -11.30 -5.07 -6.84
CA ASP A 46 -11.66 -4.09 -7.86
C ASP A 46 -10.40 -3.42 -8.44
N ARG A 47 -10.13 -3.70 -9.71
CA ARG A 47 -8.98 -3.18 -10.45
C ARG A 47 -8.98 -1.67 -10.62
N GLU A 48 -10.15 -1.04 -10.65
CA GLU A 48 -10.27 0.41 -10.82
C GLU A 48 -9.90 1.12 -9.52
N LEU A 49 -10.41 0.63 -8.39
CA LEU A 49 -10.07 1.16 -7.07
C LEU A 49 -8.57 0.94 -6.75
N GLN A 50 -8.03 -0.24 -7.09
CA GLN A 50 -6.59 -0.51 -6.95
C GLN A 50 -5.73 0.51 -7.70
N ARG A 51 -6.17 0.92 -8.90
CA ARG A 51 -5.47 1.91 -9.71
C ARG A 51 -5.49 3.29 -9.05
N SER A 52 -6.63 3.71 -8.50
CA SER A 52 -6.73 4.98 -7.77
C SER A 52 -5.87 4.99 -6.50
N ILE A 53 -5.80 3.89 -5.76
CA ILE A 53 -4.96 3.78 -4.56
C ILE A 53 -3.47 3.80 -4.96
N ARG A 54 -3.09 3.10 -6.04
CA ARG A 54 -1.73 3.12 -6.60
C ARG A 54 -1.29 4.56 -6.90
N GLU A 55 -2.12 5.35 -7.58
CA GLU A 55 -1.80 6.75 -7.91
C GLU A 55 -1.51 7.60 -6.65
N ILE A 56 -2.30 7.42 -5.59
CA ILE A 56 -2.09 8.11 -4.31
C ILE A 56 -0.75 7.69 -3.68
N VAL A 57 -0.41 6.40 -3.72
CA VAL A 57 0.84 5.86 -3.18
C VAL A 57 2.06 6.40 -3.93
N THR A 58 2.05 6.39 -5.26
CA THR A 58 3.15 6.96 -6.08
C THR A 58 3.29 8.47 -5.98
N THR A 59 2.27 9.19 -5.49
CA THR A 59 2.36 10.65 -5.27
C THR A 59 3.05 10.99 -3.94
N ILE A 60 3.08 10.06 -2.98
CA ILE A 60 3.58 10.28 -1.62
C ILE A 60 4.98 9.69 -1.40
N ILE A 61 5.38 8.71 -2.22
CA ILE A 61 6.71 8.06 -2.20
C ILE A 61 7.60 8.70 -3.28
#